data_AF-F5IWW7-F1
#
_entry.id   AF-F5IWW7-F1
#
_cell.length_a   1.000
_cell.length_b   1.000
_cell.length_c   1.000
_cell.angle_alpha   90.00
_cell.angle_beta   90.00
_cell.angle_gamma   90.00
#
_symmetry.space_group_name_H-M   'P 1'
#
loop_
_entity.id
_entity.type
_entity.pdbx_description
1 polymer ?
#
loop_
_entity_poly.entity_id
_entity_poly.type
_entity_poly.pdbx_seq_one_letter_code
_entity_poly.pdbx_strand_id
1 'polypeptide(L)'
;MCSGQSNIKYSNDAQNEIADSNYPNIRLFTVGREINNQPQENVKGEWKVCSPASVGDFSAVGYFFGREISKNTNIPIGLVSSSWGGAVAETWTSPEMMNTVPSFKSKVDEISKMDLKIYEENNKIQRGKYERDLKNDKGFFQKWYEKFPTETQKMKVPRSWQSTDLSNYIIVNFNIYHHEKLFYSDPLSLI
;
A
#
# COMPACT_ATOMS: atom_id res chain seq x y z
N MET A 1 -13.50 5.42 -10.51
CA MET A 1 -12.58 5.86 -9.43
C MET A 1 -11.71 4.67 -9.05
N CYS A 2 -10.39 4.82 -9.02
CA CYS A 2 -9.46 3.75 -8.67
C CYS A 2 -8.84 4.05 -7.30
N SER A 3 -9.10 3.23 -6.28
CA SER A 3 -8.60 3.38 -4.90
C SER A 3 -8.06 2.05 -4.36
N GLY A 4 -7.28 2.07 -3.27
CA GLY A 4 -6.70 0.88 -2.64
C GLY A 4 -5.16 0.82 -2.65
N GLN A 5 -4.62 -0.36 -2.35
CA GLN A 5 -3.19 -0.66 -2.21
C GLN A 5 -2.46 -0.74 -3.57
N SER A 6 -1.14 -0.48 -3.58
CA SER A 6 -0.30 -0.21 -4.77
C SER A 6 0.01 -1.39 -5.70
N ASN A 7 -0.74 -2.50 -5.65
CA ASN A 7 -0.42 -3.72 -6.39
C ASN A 7 -0.90 -3.69 -7.85
N ILE A 8 -0.62 -2.60 -8.56
CA ILE A 8 -0.90 -2.47 -9.99
C ILE A 8 0.42 -2.15 -10.67
N LYS A 9 1.25 -3.18 -10.86
CA LYS A 9 2.48 -3.11 -11.63
C LYS A 9 2.21 -3.78 -12.98
N TYR A 10 2.52 -3.10 -14.07
CA TYR A 10 2.34 -3.63 -15.42
C TYR A 10 3.15 -4.94 -15.60
N SER A 11 2.58 -5.88 -16.37
CA SER A 11 3.23 -7.14 -16.77
C SER A 11 4.38 -6.89 -17.76
N ASN A 12 5.06 -7.95 -18.20
CA ASN A 12 6.22 -7.89 -19.11
C ASN A 12 5.99 -7.11 -20.43
N ASP A 13 4.74 -6.78 -20.78
CA ASP A 13 4.37 -6.03 -21.99
C ASP A 13 4.10 -4.52 -21.76
N ALA A 14 4.44 -4.03 -20.55
CA ALA A 14 4.21 -2.64 -20.13
C ALA A 14 4.70 -1.61 -21.15
N GLN A 15 5.87 -1.83 -21.74
CA GLN A 15 6.50 -0.87 -22.64
C GLN A 15 5.73 -0.70 -23.94
N ASN A 16 5.23 -1.79 -24.52
CA ASN A 16 4.43 -1.75 -25.73
C ASN A 16 3.08 -1.08 -25.47
N GLU A 17 2.42 -1.45 -24.37
CA GLU A 17 1.14 -0.84 -24.00
C GLU A 17 1.27 0.67 -23.71
N ILE A 18 2.36 1.08 -23.06
CA ILE A 18 2.66 2.50 -22.86
C ILE A 18 2.88 3.18 -24.21
N ALA A 19 3.66 2.60 -25.13
CA ALA A 19 3.92 3.19 -26.44
C ALA A 19 2.62 3.39 -27.25
N ASP A 20 1.68 2.45 -27.14
CA ASP A 20 0.40 2.46 -27.86
C ASP A 20 -0.71 3.26 -27.16
N SER A 21 -0.43 3.85 -26.00
CA SER A 21 -1.43 4.49 -25.12
C SER A 21 -1.92 5.88 -25.58
N ASN A 22 -2.13 6.09 -26.88
CA ASN A 22 -2.60 7.36 -27.43
C ASN A 22 -4.14 7.43 -27.51
N TYR A 23 -4.78 7.85 -26.42
CA TYR A 23 -6.24 7.95 -26.33
C TYR A 23 -6.67 9.39 -26.00
N PRO A 24 -6.81 10.27 -27.01
CA PRO A 24 -7.06 11.70 -26.80
C PRO A 24 -8.42 12.02 -26.17
N ASN A 25 -9.36 11.07 -26.19
CA ASN A 25 -10.67 11.19 -25.55
C ASN A 25 -10.66 10.72 -24.08
N ILE A 26 -9.54 10.19 -23.59
CA ILE A 26 -9.37 9.80 -22.19
C ILE A 26 -8.55 10.88 -21.47
N ARG A 27 -9.02 11.26 -20.28
CA ARG A 27 -8.33 12.16 -19.36
C ARG A 27 -8.00 11.41 -18.07
N LEU A 28 -6.76 11.54 -17.61
CA LEU A 28 -6.23 10.88 -16.42
C LEU A 28 -6.01 11.93 -15.34
N PHE A 29 -6.48 11.67 -14.12
CA PHE A 29 -6.22 12.50 -12.95
C PHE A 29 -5.71 11.63 -11.80
N THR A 30 -4.46 11.89 -11.39
CA THR A 30 -3.89 11.25 -10.20
C THR A 30 -3.94 12.24 -9.06
N VAL A 31 -4.62 11.86 -7.97
CA VAL A 31 -4.68 12.63 -6.74
C VAL A 31 -3.29 12.67 -6.12
N GLY A 32 -2.81 13.88 -5.81
CA GLY A 32 -1.57 14.13 -5.10
C GLY A 32 -1.59 13.48 -3.72
N ARG A 33 -0.47 12.87 -3.35
CA ARG A 33 -0.34 12.19 -2.06
C ARG A 33 0.01 13.23 -0.99
N GLU A 34 -0.99 13.64 -0.23
CA GLU A 34 -0.84 14.56 0.90
C GLU A 34 -1.43 13.95 2.17
N ILE A 35 -0.67 14.01 3.26
CA ILE A 35 -1.12 13.50 4.55
C ILE A 35 -1.81 14.65 5.26
N ASN A 36 -3.05 14.43 5.65
CA ASN A 36 -3.82 15.41 6.39
C ASN A 36 -4.57 14.71 7.53
N ASN A 37 -4.59 15.33 8.69
CA ASN A 37 -5.32 14.86 9.86
C ASN A 37 -6.73 15.47 9.94
N GLN A 38 -7.10 16.32 8.98
CA GLN A 38 -8.43 16.93 8.86
C GLN A 38 -9.01 16.72 7.45
N PRO A 39 -10.34 16.60 7.32
CA PRO A 39 -11.00 16.52 6.01
C PRO A 39 -10.61 17.70 5.11
N GLN A 40 -10.34 17.41 3.83
CA GLN A 40 -9.99 18.42 2.83
C GLN A 40 -11.08 18.51 1.77
N GLU A 41 -11.42 19.74 1.37
CA GLU A 41 -12.40 19.97 0.28
C GLU A 41 -11.77 19.87 -1.11
N ASN A 42 -10.45 20.05 -1.19
CA ASN A 42 -9.71 20.09 -2.43
C ASN A 42 -8.55 19.09 -2.42
N VAL A 43 -8.18 18.64 -3.61
CA VAL A 43 -7.03 17.75 -3.82
C VAL A 43 -6.08 18.36 -4.83
N LYS A 44 -4.78 18.13 -4.65
CA LYS A 44 -3.79 18.46 -5.68
C LYS A 44 -3.82 17.41 -6.78
N GLY A 45 -3.59 17.82 -8.01
CA GLY A 45 -3.55 16.94 -9.18
C GLY A 45 -3.83 17.72 -10.45
N GLU A 46 -3.55 17.11 -11.59
CA GLU A 46 -3.79 17.71 -12.89
C GLU A 46 -4.40 16.69 -13.84
N TRP A 47 -5.31 17.16 -14.70
CA TRP A 47 -5.86 16.34 -15.77
C TRP A 47 -4.87 16.25 -16.92
N LYS A 48 -4.43 15.03 -17.24
CA LYS A 48 -3.55 14.75 -18.38
C LYS A 48 -4.32 14.03 -19.47
N VAL A 49 -3.97 14.29 -20.73
CA VAL A 49 -4.39 13.44 -21.85
C VAL A 49 -3.78 12.05 -21.64
N CYS A 50 -4.52 10.98 -21.90
CA CYS A 50 -3.94 9.64 -21.94
C CYS A 50 -2.98 9.53 -23.12
N SER A 51 -1.69 9.45 -22.80
CA SER A 51 -0.59 9.37 -23.76
C SER A 51 0.54 8.51 -23.18
N PRO A 52 1.51 8.09 -24.02
CA PRO A 52 2.68 7.37 -23.55
C PRO A 52 3.44 8.10 -22.42
N ALA A 53 3.37 9.44 -22.40
CA ALA A 53 4.03 10.26 -21.40
C ALA A 53 3.28 10.33 -20.05
N SER A 54 1.99 9.97 -19.99
CA SER A 54 1.16 10.14 -18.79
C SER A 54 0.64 8.82 -18.21
N VAL A 55 0.45 7.78 -19.04
CA VAL A 55 -0.17 6.52 -18.62
C VAL A 55 0.71 5.71 -17.67
N GLY A 56 2.04 5.87 -17.76
CA GLY A 56 3.00 5.11 -16.96
C GLY A 56 2.90 5.40 -15.45
N ASP A 57 2.51 6.63 -15.11
CA ASP A 57 2.30 7.07 -13.73
C ASP A 57 0.84 6.87 -13.23
N PHE A 58 -0.02 6.28 -14.06
CA PHE A 58 -1.43 6.06 -13.77
C PHE A 58 -1.72 4.59 -13.39
N SER A 59 -2.89 4.36 -12.79
CA SER A 59 -3.37 3.00 -12.47
C SER A 59 -3.53 2.15 -13.75
N ALA A 60 -2.77 1.06 -13.87
CA ALA A 60 -2.92 0.14 -15.00
C ALA A 60 -4.35 -0.43 -15.11
N VAL A 61 -4.96 -0.84 -14.00
CA VAL A 61 -6.35 -1.33 -13.99
C VAL A 61 -7.31 -0.25 -14.47
N GLY A 62 -7.16 0.98 -13.97
CA GLY A 62 -7.98 2.12 -14.40
C GLY A 62 -7.81 2.41 -15.89
N TYR A 63 -6.57 2.40 -16.38
CA TYR A 63 -6.24 2.57 -17.78
C TYR A 63 -6.93 1.53 -18.67
N PHE A 64 -6.72 0.23 -18.40
CA PHE A 64 -7.30 -0.83 -19.22
C PHE A 64 -8.83 -0.77 -19.23
N PHE A 65 -9.45 -0.51 -18.08
CA PHE A 65 -10.90 -0.38 -17.99
C PHE A 65 -11.43 0.81 -18.82
N GLY A 66 -10.83 1.99 -18.68
CA GLY A 66 -11.23 3.16 -19.46
C GLY A 66 -10.96 3.01 -20.95
N ARG A 67 -9.87 2.35 -21.32
CA ARG A 67 -9.54 2.00 -22.71
C ARG A 67 -10.64 1.15 -23.34
N GLU A 68 -11.07 0.09 -22.68
CA GLU A 68 -12.14 -0.80 -23.19
C GLU A 68 -13.48 -0.05 -23.32
N ILE A 69 -13.86 0.79 -22.35
CA ILE A 69 -15.09 1.58 -22.47
C ILE A 69 -14.96 2.59 -23.62
N SER A 70 -13.83 3.27 -23.75
CA SER A 70 -13.61 4.26 -24.82
C SER A 70 -13.70 3.63 -26.20
N LYS A 71 -13.12 2.43 -26.39
CA LYS A 71 -13.18 1.68 -27.66
C LYS A 71 -14.61 1.29 -28.04
N ASN A 72 -15.44 0.93 -27.05
CA ASN A 72 -16.80 0.46 -27.30
C ASN A 72 -17.83 1.59 -27.43
N THR A 73 -17.59 2.74 -26.81
CA THR A 73 -18.59 3.83 -26.74
C THR A 73 -18.20 5.07 -27.51
N ASN A 74 -16.90 5.31 -27.75
CA ASN A 74 -16.35 6.53 -28.35
C ASN A 74 -16.75 7.83 -27.61
N ILE A 75 -17.16 7.74 -26.34
CA ILE A 75 -17.50 8.87 -25.48
C ILE A 75 -16.22 9.34 -24.73
N PRO A 76 -16.03 10.64 -24.47
CA PRO A 76 -14.94 11.11 -23.62
C PRO A 76 -15.02 10.57 -22.18
N ILE A 77 -13.89 10.08 -21.65
CA ILE A 77 -13.81 9.43 -20.33
C ILE A 77 -12.80 10.13 -19.43
N GLY A 78 -13.23 10.47 -18.21
CA GLY A 78 -12.35 10.92 -17.14
C GLY A 78 -12.07 9.79 -16.13
N LEU A 79 -10.79 9.47 -15.91
CA LEU A 79 -10.35 8.48 -14.93
C LEU A 79 -9.63 9.17 -13.78
N VAL A 80 -10.10 8.92 -12.56
CA VAL A 80 -9.49 9.43 -11.32
C VAL A 80 -8.86 8.28 -10.54
N SER A 81 -7.57 8.43 -10.19
CA SER A 81 -6.81 7.52 -9.35
C SER A 81 -6.45 8.21 -8.03
N SER A 82 -6.91 7.64 -6.92
CA SER A 82 -6.62 8.09 -5.55
C SER A 82 -5.90 7.02 -4.73
N SER A 83 -5.27 6.05 -5.39
CA SER A 83 -4.58 4.94 -4.72
C SER A 83 -3.36 5.41 -3.92
N TRP A 84 -3.24 4.89 -2.70
CA TRP A 84 -2.14 5.14 -1.77
C TRP A 84 -1.50 3.81 -1.37
N GLY A 85 -0.32 3.53 -1.91
CA GLY A 85 0.43 2.32 -1.56
C GLY A 85 0.85 2.31 -0.10
N GLY A 86 0.54 1.24 0.63
CA GLY A 86 0.88 1.09 2.05
C GLY A 86 -0.11 1.70 3.04
N ALA A 87 -1.23 2.28 2.59
CA ALA A 87 -2.25 2.81 3.49
C ALA A 87 -3.03 1.68 4.18
N VAL A 88 -3.00 1.65 5.52
CA VAL A 88 -3.76 0.68 6.33
C VAL A 88 -5.26 0.95 6.22
N ALA A 89 -6.10 -0.03 6.59
CA ALA A 89 -7.55 0.08 6.43
C ALA A 89 -8.15 1.25 7.22
N GLU A 90 -7.54 1.60 8.35
CA GLU A 90 -7.90 2.72 9.21
C GLU A 90 -7.80 4.07 8.50
N THR A 91 -6.89 4.22 7.53
CA THR A 91 -6.75 5.45 6.72
C THR A 91 -7.95 5.69 5.81
N TRP A 92 -8.76 4.66 5.54
CA TRP A 92 -9.97 4.74 4.70
C TRP A 92 -11.27 4.73 5.51
N THR A 93 -11.17 4.67 6.84
CA THR A 93 -12.32 4.62 7.74
C THR A 93 -12.55 6.01 8.33
N SER A 94 -13.81 6.44 8.42
CA SER A 94 -14.10 7.76 8.97
C SER A 94 -13.78 7.81 10.48
N PRO A 95 -13.32 8.96 11.00
CA PRO A 95 -13.08 9.12 12.44
C PRO A 95 -14.32 8.82 13.28
N GLU A 96 -15.52 9.17 12.79
CA GLU A 96 -16.79 8.90 13.47
C GLU A 96 -17.02 7.40 13.65
N MET A 97 -16.76 6.60 12.61
CA MET A 97 -16.89 5.15 12.67
C MET A 97 -15.83 4.55 13.59
N MET A 98 -14.57 5.00 13.51
CA MET A 98 -13.51 4.52 14.40
C MET A 98 -13.79 4.84 15.88
N ASN A 99 -14.44 5.97 16.17
CA ASN A 99 -14.85 6.34 17.53
C ASN A 99 -15.93 5.42 18.13
N THR A 100 -16.65 4.66 17.30
CA THR A 100 -17.61 3.66 17.79
C THR A 100 -16.92 2.39 18.34
N VAL A 101 -15.65 2.17 17.99
CA VAL A 101 -14.87 1.00 18.40
C VAL A 101 -13.90 1.40 19.52
N PRO A 102 -14.08 0.93 20.77
CA PRO A 102 -13.29 1.39 21.92
C PRO A 102 -11.77 1.29 21.76
N SER A 103 -11.27 0.26 21.07
CA SER A 103 -9.83 0.05 20.85
C SER A 103 -9.18 1.09 19.95
N PHE A 104 -9.94 1.85 19.17
CA PHE A 104 -9.41 2.85 18.24
C PHE A 104 -9.48 4.29 18.74
N LYS A 105 -10.24 4.57 19.82
CA LYS A 105 -10.45 5.94 20.34
C LYS A 105 -9.15 6.68 20.62
N SER A 106 -8.21 6.05 21.33
CA SER A 106 -6.92 6.67 21.65
C SER A 106 -6.11 7.00 20.40
N LYS A 107 -6.18 6.14 19.38
CA LYS A 107 -5.49 6.31 18.10
C LYS A 107 -6.10 7.46 17.29
N VAL A 108 -7.42 7.59 17.29
CA VAL A 108 -8.12 8.72 16.65
C VAL A 108 -7.73 10.04 17.31
N ASP A 109 -7.72 10.09 18.65
CA ASP A 109 -7.31 11.28 19.40
C ASP A 109 -5.86 11.67 19.12
N GLU A 110 -4.95 10.70 19.05
CA GLU A 110 -3.55 10.91 18.73
C GLU A 110 -3.36 11.47 17.31
N ILE A 111 -4.01 10.87 16.30
CA ILE A 111 -3.95 11.33 14.91
C ILE A 111 -4.48 12.77 14.78
N SER A 112 -5.57 13.10 15.48
CA SER A 112 -6.16 14.44 15.42
C SER A 112 -5.23 15.54 15.95
N LYS A 113 -4.33 15.20 16.89
CA LYS A 113 -3.37 16.12 17.53
C LYS A 113 -1.96 16.02 16.96
N MET A 114 -1.75 15.12 16.00
CA MET A 114 -0.44 14.87 15.41
C MET A 114 0.10 16.11 14.70
N ASP A 115 1.34 16.50 15.00
CA ASP A 115 2.07 17.48 14.22
C ASP A 115 2.57 16.83 12.92
N LEU A 116 1.98 17.23 11.80
CA LEU A 116 2.29 16.67 10.49
C LEU A 116 3.75 16.90 10.08
N LYS A 117 4.40 18.01 10.49
CA LYS A 117 5.80 18.27 10.15
C LYS A 117 6.73 17.28 10.86
N ILE A 118 6.49 17.07 12.15
CA ILE A 118 7.24 16.09 12.94
C ILE A 118 7.04 14.68 12.37
N TYR A 119 5.80 14.34 12.01
CA TYR A 119 5.47 13.05 11.41
C TYR A 119 6.17 12.84 10.06
N GLU A 120 6.18 13.84 9.18
CA GLU A 120 6.86 13.79 7.89
C GLU A 120 8.39 13.65 8.05
N GLU A 121 9.00 14.39 8.97
CA GLU A 121 10.43 14.29 9.28
C GLU A 121 10.80 12.88 9.77
N ASN A 122 10.02 12.33 10.71
CA ASN A 122 10.20 10.97 11.21
C ASN A 122 10.08 9.94 10.10
N ASN A 123 9.06 10.06 9.24
CA ASN A 123 8.88 9.17 8.09
C ASN A 123 10.06 9.23 7.12
N LYS A 124 10.63 10.42 6.88
CA LYS A 124 11.82 10.58 6.04
C LYS A 124 13.04 9.87 6.64
N ILE A 125 13.23 9.97 7.96
CA ILE A 125 14.31 9.27 8.68
C ILE A 125 14.13 7.75 8.58
N GLN A 126 12.92 7.25 8.86
CA GLN A 126 12.61 5.82 8.77
C GLN A 126 12.79 5.27 7.36
N ARG A 127 12.34 6.02 6.34
CA ARG A 127 12.56 5.67 4.94
C ARG A 127 14.04 5.59 4.61
N GLY A 128 14.86 6.56 5.05
CA GLY A 128 16.31 6.51 4.85
C GLY A 128 16.99 5.34 5.57
N LYS A 129 16.45 4.87 6.70
CA LYS A 129 16.89 3.64 7.36
C LYS A 129 16.50 2.41 6.52
N TYR A 130 15.24 2.30 6.13
CA TYR A 130 14.74 1.22 5.29
C TYR A 130 15.54 1.09 3.98
N GLU A 131 15.84 2.19 3.30
CA GLU A 131 16.63 2.19 2.07
C GLU A 131 18.08 1.72 2.30
N ARG A 132 18.66 1.99 3.48
CA ARG A 132 19.98 1.46 3.86
C ARG A 132 19.92 -0.04 4.18
N ASP A 133 18.89 -0.47 4.90
CA ASP A 133 18.72 -1.88 5.26
C ASP A 133 18.43 -2.73 4.02
N LEU A 134 17.62 -2.22 3.09
CA LEU A 134 17.33 -2.85 1.81
C LEU A 134 18.59 -3.01 0.95
N LYS A 135 19.47 -2.01 0.96
CA LYS A 135 20.79 -2.11 0.32
C LYS A 135 21.65 -3.20 0.93
N ASN A 136 21.41 -3.63 2.17
CA ASN A 136 22.15 -4.70 2.82
C ASN A 136 21.39 -6.05 2.81
N ASP A 137 20.20 -6.08 2.20
CA ASP A 137 19.34 -7.25 2.20
C ASP A 137 19.90 -8.36 1.31
N LYS A 138 20.10 -9.55 1.89
CA LYS A 138 20.67 -10.70 1.19
C LYS A 138 19.77 -11.18 0.06
N GLY A 139 18.44 -11.11 0.22
CA GLY A 139 17.49 -11.53 -0.79
C GLY A 139 17.51 -10.62 -2.01
N PHE A 140 17.72 -9.33 -1.81
CA PHE A 140 17.91 -8.35 -2.87
C PHE A 140 19.23 -8.55 -3.62
N PHE A 141 20.35 -8.69 -2.90
CA PHE A 141 21.66 -8.93 -3.52
C PHE A 141 21.78 -10.25 -4.27
N GLN A 142 21.28 -11.33 -3.65
CA GLN A 142 21.32 -12.68 -4.23
C GLN A 142 20.14 -12.93 -5.17
N LYS A 143 19.28 -11.93 -5.35
CA LYS A 143 18.13 -11.95 -6.24
C LYS A 143 17.27 -13.19 -6.10
N TRP A 144 16.87 -13.52 -4.87
CA TRP A 144 16.03 -14.70 -4.62
C TRP A 144 14.71 -14.67 -5.41
N TYR A 145 14.24 -13.49 -5.80
CA TYR A 145 13.08 -13.26 -6.66
C TYR A 145 13.29 -13.61 -8.14
N GLU A 146 14.52 -13.90 -8.61
CA GLU A 146 14.74 -14.39 -9.98
C GLU A 146 14.56 -15.92 -10.08
N LYS A 147 14.64 -16.64 -8.94
CA LYS A 147 14.55 -18.10 -8.88
C LYS A 147 13.18 -18.54 -8.37
N PHE A 148 12.17 -18.45 -9.22
CA PHE A 148 10.90 -19.14 -8.95
C PHE A 148 11.00 -20.59 -9.44
N PRO A 149 10.78 -21.59 -8.58
CA PRO A 149 10.67 -22.96 -9.05
C PRO A 149 9.46 -23.05 -10.00
N THR A 150 9.71 -23.50 -11.23
CA THR A 150 8.68 -23.73 -12.26
C THR A 150 7.76 -24.89 -11.92
N GLU A 151 8.18 -25.74 -10.98
CA GLU A 151 7.39 -26.81 -10.41
C GLU A 151 6.90 -26.41 -9.02
N THR A 152 5.62 -26.63 -8.75
CA THR A 152 5.05 -26.49 -7.41
C THR A 152 5.70 -27.53 -6.50
N GLN A 153 6.69 -27.10 -5.71
CA GLN A 153 7.20 -27.93 -4.64
C GLN A 153 6.03 -28.24 -3.70
N LYS A 154 5.73 -29.54 -3.52
CA LYS A 154 4.71 -29.98 -2.57
C LYS A 154 5.17 -29.62 -1.15
N MET A 155 4.66 -28.51 -0.64
CA MET A 155 4.86 -28.13 0.75
C MET A 155 4.00 -29.06 1.64
N LYS A 156 4.59 -29.62 2.70
CA LYS A 156 3.80 -30.24 3.76
C LYS A 156 3.02 -29.13 4.46
N VAL A 157 1.71 -29.10 4.26
CA VAL A 157 0.82 -28.17 4.96
C VAL A 157 0.90 -28.44 6.47
N PRO A 158 0.78 -27.40 7.32
CA PRO A 158 0.75 -27.59 8.76
C PRO A 158 -0.33 -28.61 9.15
N ARG A 159 0.08 -29.66 9.86
CA ARG A 159 -0.81 -30.62 10.53
C ARG A 159 -0.91 -30.28 12.01
N SER A 160 -1.91 -30.81 12.71
CA SER A 160 -2.01 -30.64 14.16
C SER A 160 -0.69 -31.05 14.84
N TRP A 161 -0.15 -30.15 15.68
CA TRP A 161 1.10 -30.36 16.40
C TRP A 161 1.06 -31.59 17.32
N GLN A 162 -0.13 -31.99 17.76
CA GLN A 162 -0.36 -33.20 18.55
C GLN A 162 0.05 -34.48 17.81
N SER A 163 0.06 -34.45 16.47
CA SER A 163 0.43 -35.60 15.62
C SER A 163 1.91 -35.62 15.23
N THR A 164 2.74 -34.80 15.89
CA THR A 164 4.17 -34.66 15.61
C THR A 164 5.02 -35.08 16.80
N ASP A 165 6.31 -35.30 16.55
CA ASP A 165 7.30 -35.63 17.59
C ASP A 165 7.50 -34.51 18.63
N LEU A 166 6.90 -33.33 18.38
CA LEU A 166 6.87 -32.19 19.30
C LEU A 166 5.71 -32.25 20.30
N SER A 167 4.87 -33.30 20.24
CA SER A 167 3.69 -33.51 21.11
C SER A 167 3.99 -33.53 22.61
N ASN A 168 5.23 -33.86 23.00
CA ASN A 168 5.64 -33.96 24.40
C ASN A 168 6.31 -32.68 24.96
N TYR A 169 6.43 -31.62 24.16
CA TYR A 169 6.90 -30.33 24.65
C TYR A 169 5.71 -29.52 25.17
N ILE A 170 5.72 -29.15 26.46
CA ILE A 170 4.77 -28.19 27.01
C ILE A 170 5.06 -26.85 26.36
N ILE A 171 4.26 -26.49 25.36
CA ILE A 171 4.17 -25.11 24.90
C ILE A 171 3.39 -24.38 25.99
N VAL A 172 4.08 -23.55 26.78
CA VAL A 172 3.41 -22.51 27.55
C VAL A 172 2.71 -21.62 26.53
N ASN A 173 1.38 -21.72 26.46
CA ASN A 173 0.54 -20.86 25.64
C ASN A 173 0.78 -19.41 26.08
N PHE A 174 1.63 -18.68 25.35
CA PHE A 174 1.47 -17.25 25.26
C PHE A 174 0.20 -17.03 24.45
N ASN A 175 -0.88 -16.68 25.14
CA ASN A 175 -2.04 -16.05 24.50
C ASN A 175 -1.50 -14.94 23.59
N ILE A 176 -1.62 -15.13 22.29
CA ILE A 176 -1.43 -14.04 21.32
C ILE A 176 -2.69 -13.17 21.44
N TYR A 177 -2.71 -12.34 22.49
CA TYR A 177 -3.34 -11.05 22.35
C TYR A 177 -2.47 -10.30 21.35
N HIS A 178 -3.08 -9.94 20.22
CA HIS A 178 -2.50 -9.08 19.21
C HIS A 178 -2.24 -7.70 19.86
N HIS A 179 -1.09 -7.55 20.51
CA HIS A 179 -0.55 -6.24 20.88
C HIS A 179 0.30 -5.77 19.72
N GLU A 180 -0.22 -4.76 19.00
CA GLU A 180 0.61 -3.81 18.28
C GLU A 180 1.65 -3.22 19.24
N LYS A 181 2.87 -3.76 19.18
CA LYS A 181 4.08 -3.08 19.66
C LYS A 181 5.20 -3.36 18.66
N LEU A 182 5.09 -2.70 17.52
CA LEU A 182 6.26 -2.24 16.79
C LEU A 182 6.15 -0.72 16.79
N PHE A 183 7.18 -0.05 17.31
CA PHE A 183 7.30 1.39 17.58
C PHE A 183 6.71 1.92 18.90
N TYR A 184 7.37 1.60 20.01
CA TYR A 184 7.53 2.53 21.14
C TYR A 184 8.97 2.38 21.65
N SER A 185 9.81 3.36 21.37
CA SER A 185 11.05 3.59 22.13
C SER A 185 10.69 4.27 23.44
N ASP A 186 11.29 3.78 24.54
CA ASP A 186 11.13 4.22 25.93
C ASP A 186 10.89 5.73 26.15
N PRO A 187 9.89 6.09 26.97
CA PRO A 187 9.99 7.21 27.88
C PRO A 187 10.18 6.70 29.32
N LEU A 188 11.22 7.22 29.98
CA LEU A 188 11.49 7.14 31.44
C LEU A 188 12.35 5.96 31.94
N SER A 189 13.66 6.09 31.74
CA SER A 189 14.64 5.70 32.76
C SER A 189 15.35 6.97 33.28
N LEU A 190 14.79 7.58 34.32
CA LEU A 190 15.45 8.54 35.22
C LEU A 190 14.62 8.60 36.51
N ILE A 191 15.01 7.75 37.46
CA ILE A 191 15.03 8.11 38.89
C ILE A 191 16.44 8.62 39.13
#